data_AF-A0A1G8R6F6-F1
#
_entry.id   AF-A0A1G8R6F6-F1
#
_cell.length_a   1.000
_cell.length_b   1.000
_cell.length_c   1.000
_cell.angle_alpha   90.00
_cell.angle_beta   90.00
_cell.angle_gamma   90.00
#
_symmetry.space_group_name_H-M   'P 1'
#
loop_
_entity.id
_entity.type
_entity.pdbx_description
1 polymer ?
#
loop_
_entity_poly.entity_id
_entity_poly.type
_entity_poly.pdbx_seq_one_letter_code
_entity_poly.pdbx_strand_id
1 'polypeptide(L)'
;MLAAALVFTGHFAFFTYIRPFLETVTGVGVTGVATILLGFGVANFVGNYLGNYLGGWMVERSLRLTMIAMPLLMGTLGVSLVLLESTPATDAALVALWGLAFGAIPVAWSTWLTRTVPDEAESASGLLVAAINLAIATGAAVGGVIFDLGGALDVFAASGAVLLLAALMVLIGVRTRPLATA
;
A
#
# COMPACT_ATOMS: atom_id res chain seq x y z
N MET A 1 -4.84 4.66 -13.41
CA MET A 1 -4.98 3.18 -13.45
C MET A 1 -3.64 2.48 -13.29
N LEU A 2 -2.66 2.72 -14.17
CA LEU A 2 -1.31 2.12 -14.07
C LEU A 2 -0.63 2.34 -12.71
N ALA A 3 -0.68 3.56 -12.17
CA ALA A 3 -0.14 3.84 -10.83
C ALA A 3 -0.90 3.10 -9.70
N ALA A 4 -2.22 2.93 -9.82
CA ALA A 4 -3.00 2.11 -8.87
C ALA A 4 -2.53 0.67 -8.88
N ALA A 5 -2.42 0.10 -10.09
CA ALA A 5 -2.00 -1.26 -10.29
C ALA A 5 -0.62 -1.50 -9.66
N LEU A 6 0.32 -0.55 -9.82
CA LEU A 6 1.65 -0.62 -9.20
C LEU A 6 1.58 -0.53 -7.67
N VAL A 7 0.77 0.37 -7.10
CA VAL A 7 0.59 0.48 -5.64
C VAL A 7 0.02 -0.80 -5.05
N PHE A 8 -1.03 -1.35 -5.66
CA PHE A 8 -1.60 -2.61 -5.23
C PHE A 8 -0.61 -3.76 -5.41
N THR A 9 0.12 -3.81 -6.53
CA THR A 9 1.14 -4.85 -6.77
C THR A 9 2.21 -4.83 -5.68
N GLY A 10 2.76 -3.66 -5.36
CA GLY A 10 3.76 -3.51 -4.30
C GLY A 10 3.22 -3.90 -2.92
N HIS A 11 2.02 -3.44 -2.58
CA HIS A 11 1.37 -3.79 -1.32
C HIS A 11 1.10 -5.28 -1.19
N PHE A 12 0.58 -5.92 -2.24
CA PHE A 12 0.25 -7.34 -2.18
C PHE A 12 1.47 -8.24 -2.25
N ALA A 13 2.53 -7.83 -2.95
CA ALA A 13 3.83 -8.49 -2.84
C ALA A 13 4.32 -8.47 -1.38
N PHE A 14 4.30 -7.30 -0.73
CA PHE A 14 4.64 -7.19 0.70
C PHE A 14 3.77 -8.10 1.58
N PHE A 15 2.45 -8.03 1.43
CA PHE A 15 1.52 -8.77 2.28
C PHE A 15 1.62 -10.29 2.08
N THR A 16 1.95 -10.74 0.86
CA THR A 16 2.13 -12.17 0.56
C THR A 16 3.36 -12.73 1.27
N TYR A 17 4.45 -11.96 1.35
CA TYR A 17 5.73 -12.39 1.90
C TYR A 17 6.02 -11.88 3.32
N ILE A 18 5.05 -11.22 3.97
CA ILE A 18 5.22 -10.67 5.32
C ILE A 18 5.48 -11.76 6.37
N ARG A 19 4.79 -12.89 6.25
CA ARG A 19 4.98 -14.01 7.15
C ARG A 19 6.39 -14.60 7.04
N PRO A 20 6.87 -15.03 5.86
CA PRO A 20 8.22 -15.55 5.76
C PRO A 20 9.28 -14.50 6.12
N PHE A 21 9.04 -13.20 5.88
CA PHE A 21 9.92 -12.14 6.38
C PHE A 21 10.03 -12.15 7.91
N LEU A 22 8.89 -12.13 8.61
CA LEU A 22 8.87 -12.13 10.08
C LEU A 22 9.45 -13.43 10.67
N GLU A 23 9.23 -14.57 10.04
CA GLU A 23 9.76 -15.87 10.52
C GLU A 23 11.28 -16.00 10.26
N THR A 24 11.78 -15.55 9.10
CA THR A 24 13.17 -15.79 8.67
C THR A 24 14.14 -14.65 8.96
N VAL A 25 13.69 -13.40 8.86
CA VAL A 25 14.52 -12.19 9.05
C VAL A 25 14.40 -11.70 10.49
N THR A 26 13.17 -11.48 10.97
CA THR A 26 12.91 -11.00 12.34
C THR A 26 13.06 -12.12 13.38
N GLY A 27 12.92 -13.38 12.97
CA GLY A 27 13.05 -14.55 13.84
C GLY A 27 11.90 -14.73 14.84
N VAL A 28 10.71 -14.15 14.57
CA VAL A 28 9.54 -14.34 15.44
C VAL A 28 8.84 -15.67 15.16
N GLY A 29 8.48 -16.38 16.22
CA GLY A 29 7.66 -17.59 16.12
C GLY A 29 6.23 -17.31 15.66
N VAL A 30 5.47 -18.38 15.37
CA VAL A 30 4.09 -18.32 14.85
C VAL A 30 3.18 -17.38 15.66
N THR A 31 3.28 -17.41 16.99
CA THR A 31 2.51 -16.53 17.87
C THR A 31 2.87 -15.06 17.67
N GLY A 32 4.17 -14.74 17.50
CA GLY A 32 4.63 -13.38 17.26
C GLY A 32 4.15 -12.84 15.92
N VAL A 33 4.20 -13.65 14.86
CA VAL A 33 3.63 -13.32 13.55
C VAL A 33 2.13 -13.01 13.68
N ALA A 34 1.37 -13.85 14.37
CA ALA A 34 -0.06 -13.63 14.58
C ALA A 34 -0.35 -12.32 15.33
N THR A 35 0.43 -12.00 16.37
CA THR A 35 0.30 -10.74 17.11
C THR A 35 0.62 -9.52 16.25
N ILE A 36 1.67 -9.58 15.42
CA ILE A 36 2.04 -8.49 14.51
C ILE A 36 0.95 -8.28 13.45
N LEU A 37 0.44 -9.37 12.86
CA LEU A 37 -0.65 -9.29 11.88
C LEU A 37 -1.96 -8.80 12.50
N LEU A 38 -2.23 -9.13 13.77
CA LEU A 38 -3.34 -8.55 14.51
C LEU A 38 -3.16 -7.04 14.68
N GLY A 39 -1.96 -6.59 15.06
CA GLY A 39 -1.59 -5.18 15.15
C GLY A 39 -1.74 -4.46 13.80
N PHE A 40 -1.31 -5.09 12.71
CA PHE A 40 -1.53 -4.62 11.34
C PHE A 40 -3.03 -4.43 11.04
N GLY A 41 -3.86 -5.42 11.37
CA GLY A 41 -5.31 -5.36 11.15
C GLY A 41 -5.97 -4.23 11.93
N VAL A 42 -5.63 -4.07 13.21
CA VAL A 42 -6.11 -2.96 14.06
C VAL A 42 -5.64 -1.62 13.51
N ALA A 43 -4.37 -1.49 13.16
CA ALA A 43 -3.82 -0.27 12.59
C ALA A 43 -4.49 0.07 11.25
N ASN A 44 -4.74 -0.92 10.40
CA ASN A 44 -5.47 -0.75 9.14
C ASN A 44 -6.92 -0.29 9.35
N PHE A 45 -7.62 -0.85 10.34
CA PHE A 45 -8.96 -0.41 10.71
C PHE A 45 -8.95 1.04 11.22
N VAL A 46 -8.01 1.38 12.09
CA VAL A 46 -7.81 2.74 12.61
C VAL A 46 -7.44 3.70 11.47
N GLY A 47 -6.60 3.30 10.53
CA GLY A 47 -6.17 4.10 9.38
C GLY A 47 -7.31 4.38 8.41
N ASN A 48 -8.17 3.38 8.16
CA ASN A 48 -9.42 3.55 7.43
C ASN A 48 -10.36 4.52 8.18
N TYR A 49 -10.60 4.29 9.47
CA TYR A 49 -11.47 5.14 10.27
C TYR A 49 -10.97 6.60 10.31
N LEU A 50 -9.69 6.84 10.60
CA LEU A 50 -9.07 8.17 10.50
C LEU A 50 -9.18 8.73 9.07
N GLY A 51 -8.89 7.92 8.05
CA GLY A 51 -8.99 8.30 6.66
C GLY A 51 -10.39 8.69 6.22
N ASN A 52 -11.44 8.16 6.87
CA ASN A 52 -12.82 8.51 6.58
C ASN A 52 -13.30 9.69 7.46
N TYR A 53 -12.97 9.70 8.76
CA TYR A 53 -13.41 10.73 9.71
C TYR A 53 -12.58 12.02 9.63
N LEU A 54 -11.25 11.94 9.61
CA LEU A 54 -10.39 13.11 9.37
C LEU A 54 -10.31 13.42 7.86
N GLY A 55 -10.45 12.40 7.01
CA GLY A 55 -10.45 12.58 5.57
C GLY A 55 -11.76 13.05 4.97
N GLY A 56 -12.88 13.08 5.71
CA GLY A 56 -14.03 13.92 5.31
C GLY A 56 -13.60 15.36 4.98
N TRP A 57 -12.53 15.86 5.62
CA TRP A 57 -11.91 17.15 5.31
C TRP A 57 -10.72 17.06 4.32
N MET A 58 -9.92 15.98 4.37
CA MET A 58 -8.69 15.82 3.56
C MET A 58 -8.90 15.11 2.20
N VAL A 59 -9.74 14.08 2.13
CA VAL A 59 -10.17 13.40 0.89
C VAL A 59 -11.02 14.33 0.03
N GLU A 60 -11.78 15.22 0.68
CA GLU A 60 -12.59 16.24 0.01
C GLU A 60 -11.76 17.39 -0.58
N ARG A 61 -10.63 17.77 0.05
CA ARG A 61 -9.70 18.81 -0.46
C ARG A 61 -8.51 18.28 -1.26
N SER A 62 -8.07 17.04 -1.05
CA SER A 62 -6.88 16.52 -1.71
C SER A 62 -6.80 14.99 -1.74
N LEU A 63 -7.80 14.40 -2.40
CA LEU A 63 -7.71 13.06 -2.99
C LEU A 63 -6.34 12.77 -3.62
N ARG A 64 -5.77 13.78 -4.27
CA ARG A 64 -4.46 13.71 -4.90
C ARG A 64 -3.28 13.62 -3.90
N LEU A 65 -3.31 14.36 -2.78
CA LEU A 65 -2.25 14.24 -1.76
C LEU A 65 -2.25 12.86 -1.14
N THR A 66 -3.42 12.28 -0.84
CA THR A 66 -3.50 10.93 -0.28
C THR A 66 -2.96 9.88 -1.26
N MET A 67 -3.25 10.03 -2.55
CA MET A 67 -2.76 9.13 -3.60
C MET A 67 -1.24 9.22 -3.84
N ILE A 68 -0.57 10.28 -3.40
CA ILE A 68 0.90 10.44 -3.49
C ILE A 68 1.56 10.08 -2.15
N ALA A 69 1.03 10.60 -1.04
CA ALA A 69 1.61 10.47 0.29
C ALA A 69 1.58 9.02 0.77
N MET A 70 0.52 8.26 0.48
CA MET A 70 0.41 6.88 0.96
C MET A 70 1.39 5.92 0.27
N PRO A 71 1.53 5.90 -1.08
CA PRO A 71 2.57 5.11 -1.73
C PRO A 71 3.98 5.52 -1.34
N LEU A 72 4.22 6.83 -1.13
CA LEU A 72 5.50 7.33 -0.66
C LEU A 72 5.81 6.79 0.74
N LEU A 73 4.86 6.89 1.68
CA LEU A 73 4.99 6.37 3.03
C LEU A 73 5.20 4.85 3.06
N MET A 74 4.45 4.09 2.25
CA MET A 74 4.63 2.64 2.17
C MET A 74 5.97 2.28 1.53
N GLY A 75 6.40 3.00 0.50
CA GLY A 75 7.72 2.83 -0.12
C GLY A 75 8.86 3.09 0.86
N THR A 76 8.79 4.18 1.64
CA THR A 76 9.79 4.48 2.66
C THR A 76 9.78 3.48 3.80
N LEU A 77 8.61 2.96 4.20
CA LEU A 77 8.50 1.88 5.17
C LEU A 77 9.13 0.58 4.67
N GLY A 78 8.96 0.24 3.40
CA GLY A 78 9.57 -0.96 2.78
C GLY A 78 11.08 -0.87 2.76
N VAL A 79 11.62 0.28 2.38
CA VAL A 79 13.06 0.53 2.45
C VAL A 79 13.56 0.54 3.90
N SER A 80 12.77 1.07 4.84
CA SER A 80 13.13 1.09 6.26
C SER A 80 13.19 -0.32 6.85
N LEU A 81 12.28 -1.22 6.48
CA LEU A 81 12.30 -2.62 6.90
C LEU A 81 13.53 -3.40 6.40
N VAL A 82 14.15 -2.92 5.33
CA VAL A 82 15.38 -3.50 4.74
C VAL A 82 16.64 -2.90 5.37
N LEU A 83 16.63 -1.61 5.70
CA LEU A 83 17.80 -0.87 6.18
C LEU A 83 17.95 -0.86 7.71
N LEU A 84 16.84 -0.92 8.45
CA LEU A 84 16.87 -0.93 9.91
C LEU A 84 17.16 -2.35 10.41
N GLU A 85 17.77 -2.43 11.60
CA GLU A 85 18.01 -3.70 12.27
C GLU A 85 16.68 -4.40 12.57
N SER A 86 16.54 -5.63 12.08
CA SER A 86 15.32 -6.44 12.17
C SER A 86 15.10 -6.94 13.59
N THR A 87 14.49 -6.08 14.42
CA THR A 87 14.02 -6.47 15.75
C THR A 87 12.50 -6.65 15.75
N PRO A 88 11.94 -7.57 16.55
CA PRO A 88 10.51 -7.79 16.62
C PRO A 88 9.70 -6.52 16.91
N ALA A 89 10.23 -5.60 17.72
CA ALA A 89 9.56 -4.35 18.04
C ALA A 89 9.58 -3.35 16.88
N THR A 90 10.72 -3.20 16.21
CA THR A 90 10.87 -2.33 15.04
C THR A 90 9.97 -2.81 13.90
N ASP A 91 10.02 -4.10 13.58
CA ASP A 91 9.27 -4.66 12.47
C ASP A 91 7.76 -4.63 12.76
N ALA A 92 7.35 -4.90 14.01
CA ALA A 92 5.95 -4.73 14.41
C ALA A 92 5.46 -3.29 14.24
N ALA A 93 6.26 -2.29 14.61
CA ALA A 93 5.90 -0.88 14.47
C ALA A 93 5.80 -0.45 13.00
N LEU A 94 6.78 -0.86 12.18
CA LEU A 94 6.81 -0.55 10.74
C LEU A 94 5.64 -1.22 9.99
N VAL A 95 5.36 -2.49 10.31
CA VAL A 95 4.20 -3.22 9.77
C VAL A 95 2.88 -2.59 10.22
N ALA A 96 2.75 -2.19 11.48
CA ALA A 96 1.56 -1.48 11.95
C ALA A 96 1.37 -0.14 11.21
N LEU A 97 2.45 0.63 11.01
CA LEU A 97 2.39 1.89 10.26
C LEU A 97 2.03 1.66 8.79
N TRP A 98 2.51 0.56 8.21
CA TRP A 98 2.13 0.14 6.86
C TRP A 98 0.64 -0.16 6.76
N GLY A 99 0.08 -0.88 7.73
CA GLY A 99 -1.36 -1.14 7.83
C GLY A 99 -2.17 0.15 7.95
N LEU A 100 -1.74 1.07 8.82
CA LEU A 100 -2.36 2.38 8.98
C LEU A 100 -2.41 3.17 7.67
N ALA A 101 -1.30 3.19 6.92
CA ALA A 101 -1.20 3.87 5.63
C ALA A 101 -2.10 3.23 4.58
N PHE A 102 -2.10 1.89 4.49
CA PHE A 102 -2.90 1.17 3.52
C PHE A 102 -4.40 1.33 3.75
N GLY A 103 -4.86 1.40 5.01
CA GLY A 103 -6.28 1.52 5.33
C GLY A 103 -7.00 2.70 4.66
N ALA A 104 -6.27 3.79 4.40
CA ALA A 104 -6.81 4.96 3.72
C ALA A 104 -6.90 4.80 2.18
N ILE A 105 -6.13 3.88 1.57
CA ILE A 105 -6.00 3.76 0.11
C ILE A 105 -7.27 3.20 -0.55
N PRO A 106 -7.84 2.04 -0.13
CA PRO A 106 -9.04 1.49 -0.76
C PRO A 106 -10.24 2.44 -0.68
N VAL A 107 -10.37 3.16 0.43
CA VAL A 107 -11.45 4.14 0.63
C VAL A 107 -11.27 5.32 -0.32
N ALA A 108 -10.07 5.93 -0.35
CA ALA A 108 -9.79 7.04 -1.25
C ALA A 108 -10.04 6.66 -2.72
N TRP A 109 -9.62 5.45 -3.11
CA TRP A 109 -9.84 4.98 -4.47
C TRP A 109 -11.32 4.75 -4.80
N SER A 110 -12.07 4.14 -3.89
CA SER A 110 -13.51 3.91 -4.06
C SER A 110 -14.28 5.22 -4.14
N THR A 111 -13.93 6.21 -3.31
CA THR A 111 -14.52 7.57 -3.34
C THR A 111 -14.15 8.34 -4.61
N TRP A 112 -12.91 8.20 -5.10
CA TRP A 112 -12.51 8.81 -6.37
C TRP A 112 -13.32 8.27 -7.55
N LEU A 113 -13.52 6.95 -7.57
CA LEU A 113 -14.22 6.26 -8.64
C LEU A 113 -15.67 6.71 -8.76
N THR A 114 -16.39 6.73 -7.62
CA THR A 114 -17.80 7.15 -7.58
C THR A 114 -17.98 8.62 -7.93
N ARG A 115 -16.99 9.48 -7.64
CA ARG A 115 -17.02 10.91 -8.02
C ARG A 115 -16.62 11.17 -9.48
N THR A 116 -15.76 10.33 -10.06
CA THR A 116 -15.21 10.56 -11.41
C THR A 116 -16.14 10.02 -12.50
N VAL A 117 -16.82 8.91 -12.25
CA VAL A 117 -17.72 8.28 -13.22
C VAL A 117 -19.02 7.82 -12.54
N PRO A 118 -19.88 8.74 -12.05
CA PRO A 118 -21.09 8.38 -11.31
C PRO A 118 -22.08 7.57 -12.15
N ASP A 119 -22.19 7.86 -13.45
CA ASP A 119 -23.14 7.19 -14.36
C ASP A 119 -22.73 5.74 -14.72
N GLU A 120 -21.44 5.39 -14.57
CA GLU A 120 -20.92 4.04 -14.84
C GLU A 120 -20.23 3.42 -13.62
N ALA A 121 -20.56 3.88 -12.40
CA ALA A 121 -19.87 3.48 -11.18
C ALA A 121 -19.82 1.96 -10.99
N GLU A 122 -20.86 1.23 -11.39
CA GLU A 122 -20.93 -0.23 -11.33
C GLU A 122 -19.88 -0.88 -12.25
N SER A 123 -19.81 -0.46 -13.53
CA SER A 123 -18.83 -0.96 -14.49
C SER A 123 -17.40 -0.57 -14.12
N ALA A 124 -17.20 0.67 -13.68
CA ALA A 124 -15.90 1.17 -13.23
C ALA A 124 -15.39 0.41 -11.99
N SER A 125 -16.30 0.03 -11.07
CA SER A 125 -15.96 -0.75 -9.89
C SER A 125 -15.55 -2.19 -10.23
N GLY A 126 -16.22 -2.81 -11.20
CA GLY A 126 -15.84 -4.12 -11.72
C GLY A 126 -14.42 -4.12 -12.32
N LEU A 127 -14.09 -3.08 -13.10
CA LEU A 127 -12.74 -2.93 -13.66
C LEU A 127 -11.67 -2.70 -12.58
N LEU A 128 -11.99 -1.94 -11.54
CA LEU A 128 -11.10 -1.75 -10.40
C LEU A 128 -10.82 -3.08 -9.68
N VAL A 129 -11.86 -3.87 -9.42
CA VAL A 129 -11.71 -5.19 -8.78
C VAL A 129 -10.87 -6.12 -9.66
N ALA A 130 -11.10 -6.14 -10.97
CA ALA A 130 -10.28 -6.92 -11.90
C ALA A 130 -8.81 -6.48 -11.89
N ALA A 131 -8.55 -5.17 -11.86
CA ALA A 131 -7.20 -4.62 -11.78
C ALA A 131 -6.51 -4.97 -10.45
N ILE A 132 -7.23 -4.93 -9.33
CA ILE A 132 -6.73 -5.35 -8.01
C ILE A 132 -6.38 -6.83 -8.02
N ASN A 133 -7.25 -7.70 -8.54
CA ASN A 133 -6.98 -9.14 -8.62
C ASN A 133 -5.78 -9.45 -9.51
N LEU A 134 -5.68 -8.76 -10.65
CA LEU A 134 -4.50 -8.88 -11.52
C LEU A 134 -3.24 -8.46 -10.76
N ALA A 135 -3.28 -7.33 -10.05
CA ALA A 135 -2.16 -6.84 -9.24
C ALA A 135 -1.77 -7.81 -8.12
N ILE A 136 -2.74 -8.44 -7.44
CA ILE A 136 -2.50 -9.49 -6.44
C ILE A 136 -1.78 -10.67 -7.10
N ALA A 137 -2.28 -11.16 -8.23
CA ALA A 137 -1.71 -12.30 -8.94
C ALA A 137 -0.28 -12.01 -9.42
N THR A 138 -0.05 -10.86 -10.07
CA THR A 138 1.30 -10.47 -10.51
C THR A 138 2.23 -10.16 -9.34
N GLY A 139 1.74 -9.54 -8.27
CA GLY A 139 2.54 -9.23 -7.08
C GLY A 139 3.00 -10.49 -6.37
N ALA A 140 2.12 -11.47 -6.22
CA ALA A 140 2.46 -12.78 -5.66
C ALA A 140 3.41 -13.57 -6.60
N ALA A 141 3.14 -13.60 -7.90
CA ALA A 141 3.98 -14.35 -8.85
C ALA A 141 5.39 -13.76 -8.97
N VAL A 142 5.51 -12.45 -9.18
CA VAL A 142 6.82 -11.78 -9.28
C VAL A 142 7.53 -11.78 -7.93
N GLY A 143 6.79 -11.55 -6.84
CA GLY A 143 7.32 -11.65 -5.49
C GLY A 143 7.88 -13.04 -5.19
N GLY A 144 7.25 -14.11 -5.69
CA GLY A 144 7.72 -15.49 -5.54
C GLY A 144 9.03 -15.75 -6.25
N VAL A 145 9.17 -15.28 -7.49
CA VAL A 145 10.43 -15.39 -8.22
C VAL A 145 11.56 -14.66 -7.48
N ILE A 146 11.28 -13.46 -6.94
CA ILE A 146 12.27 -12.69 -6.18
C ILE A 146 12.60 -13.41 -4.86
N PHE A 147 11.60 -13.96 -4.19
CA PHE A 147 11.75 -14.72 -2.96
C PHE A 147 12.63 -15.96 -3.15
N ASP A 148 12.43 -16.70 -4.24
CA ASP A 148 13.22 -17.91 -4.54
C ASP A 148 14.69 -17.59 -4.85
N LEU A 149 14.97 -16.39 -5.38
CA LEU A 149 16.32 -15.96 -5.76
C LEU A 149 17.11 -15.33 -4.59
N GLY A 150 16.44 -14.56 -3.73
CA GLY A 150 17.09 -13.71 -2.74
C GLY A 150 16.43 -13.66 -1.36
N GLY A 151 15.37 -14.44 -1.16
CA GLY A 151 14.64 -14.53 0.10
C GLY A 151 13.67 -13.36 0.35
N ALA A 152 13.16 -13.29 1.58
CA ALA A 152 12.13 -12.33 1.96
C ALA A 152 12.60 -10.86 1.90
N LEU A 153 13.88 -10.62 2.17
CA LEU A 153 14.47 -9.29 2.25
C LEU A 153 14.48 -8.60 0.88
N ASP A 154 14.81 -9.35 -0.17
CA ASP A 154 14.80 -8.87 -1.55
C ASP A 154 13.39 -8.58 -2.06
N VAL A 155 12.39 -9.34 -1.62
CA VAL A 155 10.98 -9.04 -1.92
C VAL A 155 10.55 -7.71 -1.30
N PHE A 156 10.98 -7.43 -0.07
CA PHE A 156 10.66 -6.17 0.61
C PHE A 156 11.36 -4.98 -0.05
N ALA A 157 12.62 -5.15 -0.47
CA ALA A 157 13.35 -4.15 -1.24
C ALA A 157 12.66 -3.87 -2.58
N ALA A 158 12.28 -4.92 -3.31
CA ALA A 158 11.57 -4.80 -4.58
C ALA A 158 10.19 -4.16 -4.43
N SER A 159 9.42 -4.54 -3.40
CA SER A 159 8.14 -3.93 -3.06
C SER A 159 8.29 -2.44 -2.77
N GLY A 160 9.26 -2.06 -1.93
CA GLY A 160 9.59 -0.67 -1.64
C GLY A 160 9.95 0.13 -2.90
N ALA A 161 10.79 -0.44 -3.77
CA ALA A 161 11.17 0.19 -5.04
C ALA A 161 9.97 0.38 -5.98
N VAL A 162 9.10 -0.61 -6.12
CA VAL A 162 7.87 -0.53 -6.93
C VAL A 162 6.92 0.53 -6.38
N LEU A 163 6.77 0.64 -5.05
CA LEU A 163 5.94 1.65 -4.41
C LEU A 163 6.50 3.07 -4.59
N LEU A 164 7.81 3.25 -4.50
CA LEU A 164 8.48 4.53 -4.78
C LEU A 164 8.35 4.93 -6.26
N LEU A 165 8.50 3.97 -7.18
CA LEU A 165 8.25 4.19 -8.61
C LEU A 165 6.79 4.58 -8.87
N ALA A 166 5.84 3.93 -8.19
CA ALA A 166 4.44 4.28 -8.28
C ALA A 166 4.19 5.72 -7.78
N ALA A 167 4.76 6.10 -6.62
CA ALA A 167 4.68 7.45 -6.08
C ALA A 167 5.24 8.49 -7.08
N LEU A 168 6.38 8.20 -7.71
CA LEU A 168 7.00 9.05 -8.72
C LEU A 168 6.12 9.19 -9.98
N MET A 169 5.50 8.09 -10.45
CA MET A 169 4.56 8.14 -11.57
C MET A 169 3.31 8.97 -11.26
N VAL A 170 2.79 8.90 -10.03
CA VAL A 170 1.66 9.76 -9.61
C VAL A 170 2.11 11.23 -9.56
N LEU A 171 3.33 11.50 -9.08
CA LEU A 171 3.87 12.86 -9.02
C LEU A 171 4.03 13.50 -10.40
N ILE A 172 4.55 12.75 -11.38
CA ILE A 172 4.80 13.22 -12.75
C ILE A 172 3.53 13.21 -13.60
N GLY A 173 2.70 12.17 -13.47
CA GLY A 173 1.54 11.93 -14.32
C GLY A 173 0.32 12.77 -13.96
N VAL A 174 0.17 13.18 -12.71
CA VAL A 174 -0.92 14.07 -12.33
C VAL A 174 -0.48 15.52 -12.59
N ARG A 175 -0.90 16.14 -13.69
CA ARG A 175 -0.76 17.60 -13.84
C ARG A 175 -1.91 18.27 -13.09
N THR A 176 -1.58 19.08 -12.08
CA THR A 176 -2.55 20.01 -11.49
C THR A 176 -2.79 21.04 -12.57
N ARG A 177 -3.99 21.09 -13.15
CA ARG A 177 -4.41 22.33 -13.81
C ARG A 177 -4.35 23.42 -12.72
N PRO A 178 -3.62 24.53 -12.94
CA PRO A 178 -3.71 25.67 -12.04
C PRO A 178 -5.19 26.06 -11.98
N LEU A 179 -5.72 26.29 -10.77
CA LEU A 179 -7.03 26.90 -10.62
C LEU A 179 -7.00 28.20 -11.43
N ALA A 180 -7.86 28.30 -12.44
CA ALA A 180 -8.06 29.54 -13.15
C ALA A 180 -8.48 30.57 -12.10
N THR A 181 -7.58 31.50 -11.81
CA THR A 181 -7.89 32.70 -11.03
C THR A 181 -8.91 33.48 -11.85
N ALA A 182 -10.16 33.47 -11.38
CA ALA A 182 -11.20 34.38 -11.84
C ALA A 182 -10.97 35.78 -11.29
#